data_AF-A0A947JBD0-F1
#
_entry.id   AF-A0A947JBD0-F1
#
_cell.length_a   1.000
_cell.length_b   1.000
_cell.length_c   1.000
_cell.angle_alpha   90.00
_cell.angle_beta   90.00
_cell.angle_gamma   90.00
#
_symmetry.space_group_name_H-M   'P 1'
#
loop_
_entity.id
_entity.type
_entity.pdbx_description
1 polymer ?
#
loop_
_entity_poly.entity_id
_entity_poly.type
_entity_poly.pdbx_seq_one_letter_code
_entity_poly.pdbx_strand_id
1 'polypeptide(L)'
;MQYYKTHAGKLAGTHHERLMKKAFDQYKEIAHKSKRRPYIRSAYYDKEKIFLSIFWQHLHEKNLRDKARRLALFPCAIELMEKTRYSPTTKANPNKKGELLHRFAGSTPDNEIFFVQIKEDKQTKQKYFISVFPLDI
;
A
#
# COMPACT_ATOMS: atom_id res chain seq x y z
N MET A 1 12.64 13.38 4.34
CA MET A 1 11.43 12.51 4.36
C MET A 1 11.66 11.45 5.42
N GLN A 2 10.78 11.30 6.41
CA GLN A 2 10.93 10.23 7.42
C GLN A 2 10.37 8.92 6.86
N TYR A 3 11.02 7.80 7.15
CA TYR A 3 10.58 6.48 6.75
C TYR A 3 10.37 5.61 7.99
N TYR A 4 9.29 4.81 7.97
CA TYR A 4 8.99 3.86 9.03
C TYR A 4 9.61 2.51 8.71
N LYS A 5 10.39 1.95 9.63
CA LYS A 5 10.97 0.63 9.49
C LYS A 5 9.93 -0.44 9.82
N THR A 6 9.55 -1.25 8.83
CA THR A 6 8.57 -2.33 9.04
C THR A 6 9.22 -3.52 9.75
N HIS A 7 8.44 -4.24 10.55
CA HIS A 7 8.84 -5.52 11.11
C HIS A 7 8.54 -6.66 10.14
N ALA A 8 7.47 -6.54 9.36
CA ALA A 8 7.15 -7.44 8.27
C ALA A 8 8.23 -7.35 7.19
N GLY A 9 8.73 -8.52 6.80
CA GLY A 9 9.61 -8.69 5.65
C GLY A 9 8.83 -8.82 4.35
N LYS A 10 9.55 -8.76 3.23
CA LYS A 10 8.99 -9.06 1.91
C LYS A 10 8.57 -10.52 1.84
N LEU A 11 7.56 -10.81 1.03
CA LEU A 11 7.24 -12.18 0.67
C LEU A 11 8.41 -12.79 -0.11
N ALA A 12 8.92 -13.92 0.38
CA ALA A 12 10.00 -14.64 -0.29
C ALA A 12 9.53 -15.27 -1.62
N GLY A 13 10.38 -15.14 -2.63
CA GLY A 13 10.22 -15.71 -3.97
C GLY A 13 10.15 -14.65 -5.08
N THR A 14 10.31 -15.10 -6.32
CA THR A 14 10.26 -14.26 -7.53
C THR A 14 9.09 -14.66 -8.45
N HIS A 15 8.52 -15.85 -8.28
CA HIS A 15 7.39 -16.34 -9.06
C HIS A 15 6.11 -15.59 -8.72
N HIS A 16 5.59 -14.85 -9.70
CA HIS A 16 4.41 -14.01 -9.58
C HIS A 16 3.20 -14.73 -8.96
N GLU A 17 2.87 -15.92 -9.42
CA GLU A 17 1.69 -16.67 -8.94
C GLU A 17 1.77 -17.01 -7.45
N ARG A 18 2.97 -17.41 -6.97
CA ARG A 18 3.20 -17.70 -5.56
C ARG A 18 3.09 -16.45 -4.70
N LEU A 19 3.65 -15.34 -5.18
CA LEU A 19 3.55 -14.04 -4.51
C LEU A 19 2.10 -13.54 -4.48
N MET A 20 1.38 -13.67 -5.59
CA MET A 20 -0.02 -13.32 -5.71
C MET A 20 -0.87 -14.10 -4.72
N LYS A 21 -0.69 -15.43 -4.65
CA LYS A 21 -1.40 -16.27 -3.70
C LYS A 21 -1.18 -15.83 -2.25
N LYS A 22 0.09 -15.65 -1.84
CA LYS A 22 0.44 -15.22 -0.46
C LYS A 22 -0.14 -13.84 -0.12
N ALA A 23 0.02 -12.85 -1.01
CA ALA A 23 -0.50 -11.51 -0.78
C ALA A 23 -2.03 -11.48 -0.76
N PHE A 24 -2.67 -12.28 -1.63
CA PHE A 24 -4.12 -12.38 -1.70
C PHE A 24 -4.71 -13.12 -0.49
N ASP A 25 -4.03 -14.14 0.03
CA ASP A 25 -4.41 -14.83 1.26
C ASP A 25 -4.42 -13.84 2.45
N GLN A 26 -3.37 -13.00 2.58
CA GLN A 26 -3.35 -11.91 3.57
C GLN A 26 -4.50 -10.90 3.36
N TYR A 27 -4.79 -10.52 2.12
CA TYR A 27 -5.92 -9.63 1.82
C TYR A 27 -7.27 -10.26 2.17
N LYS A 28 -7.45 -11.56 1.95
CA LYS A 28 -8.66 -12.29 2.35
C LYS A 28 -8.86 -12.23 3.86
N GLU A 29 -7.81 -12.40 4.66
CA GLU A 29 -7.90 -12.25 6.12
C GLU A 29 -8.40 -10.86 6.52
N ILE A 30 -7.89 -9.81 5.89
CA ILE A 30 -8.35 -8.42 6.11
C ILE A 30 -9.81 -8.26 5.65
N ALA A 31 -10.16 -8.87 4.51
CA ALA A 31 -11.50 -8.84 3.96
C ALA A 31 -12.52 -9.54 4.87
N HIS A 32 -12.18 -10.69 5.45
CA HIS A 32 -13.03 -11.41 6.40
C HIS A 32 -13.27 -10.63 7.69
N LYS A 33 -12.29 -9.85 8.14
CA LYS A 33 -12.43 -8.93 9.29
C LYS A 33 -13.23 -7.66 8.95
N SER A 34 -13.41 -7.38 7.65
CA SER A 34 -14.13 -6.21 7.14
C SER A 34 -15.57 -6.58 6.79
N LYS A 35 -16.52 -5.63 6.92
CA LYS A 35 -17.94 -5.93 6.60
C LYS A 35 -18.27 -5.89 5.11
N ARG A 36 -18.00 -4.76 4.43
CA ARG A 36 -18.42 -4.53 3.04
C ARG A 36 -17.24 -4.41 2.08
N ARG A 37 -16.38 -3.42 2.33
CA ARG A 37 -15.16 -3.16 1.55
C ARG A 37 -13.97 -3.47 2.44
N PRO A 38 -12.95 -4.22 1.98
CA PRO A 38 -11.74 -4.46 2.75
C PRO A 38 -11.01 -3.14 3.03
N TYR A 39 -10.70 -2.91 4.30
CA TYR A 39 -9.98 -1.72 4.74
C TYR A 39 -9.04 -2.04 5.90
N ILE A 40 -8.07 -1.16 6.10
CA ILE A 40 -7.24 -1.09 7.30
C ILE A 40 -7.43 0.28 7.96
N ARG A 41 -7.03 0.40 9.23
CA ARG A 41 -7.13 1.66 9.98
C ARG A 41 -5.75 2.26 10.16
N SER A 42 -5.56 3.49 9.69
CA SER A 42 -4.24 4.13 9.73
C SER A 42 -3.96 4.83 11.05
N ALA A 43 -2.76 4.66 11.61
CA ALA A 43 -2.35 5.42 12.79
C ALA A 43 -2.08 6.91 12.49
N TYR A 44 -1.70 7.26 11.26
CA TYR A 44 -1.47 8.66 10.85
C TYR A 44 -2.79 9.43 10.70
N TYR A 45 -3.81 8.79 10.11
CA TYR A 45 -5.12 9.41 9.91
C TYR A 45 -6.10 9.10 11.06
N ASP A 46 -5.65 9.11 12.33
CA ASP A 46 -6.51 8.91 13.51
C ASP A 46 -7.50 7.72 13.41
N LYS A 47 -7.01 6.57 12.93
CA LYS A 47 -7.76 5.32 12.73
C LYS A 47 -8.86 5.40 11.66
N GLU A 48 -8.82 6.39 10.79
CA GLU A 48 -9.59 6.42 9.55
C GLU A 48 -9.25 5.23 8.63
N LYS A 49 -10.21 4.90 7.76
CA LYS A 49 -10.14 3.74 6.88
C LYS A 49 -9.34 4.06 5.62
N ILE A 50 -8.41 3.18 5.29
CA ILE A 50 -7.79 3.08 3.96
C ILE A 50 -8.35 1.83 3.29
N PHE A 51 -9.11 2.01 2.22
CA PHE A 51 -9.70 0.91 1.46
C PHE A 51 -8.66 0.26 0.54
N LEU A 52 -8.70 -1.07 0.46
CA LEU A 52 -7.71 -1.86 -0.28
C LEU A 52 -8.17 -2.26 -1.68
N SER A 53 -9.40 -1.93 -2.07
CA SER A 53 -10.03 -2.45 -3.29
C SER A 53 -9.33 -2.05 -4.59
N ILE A 54 -8.68 -0.88 -4.63
CA ILE A 54 -8.08 -0.33 -5.86
C ILE A 54 -6.72 -0.97 -6.18
N PHE A 55 -6.02 -1.49 -5.18
CA PHE A 55 -4.66 -2.02 -5.34
C PHE A 55 -4.57 -3.08 -6.44
N TRP A 56 -5.49 -4.05 -6.44
CA TRP A 56 -5.47 -5.18 -7.38
C TRP A 56 -5.68 -4.74 -8.83
N GLN A 57 -6.59 -3.79 -9.06
CA GLN A 57 -6.83 -3.23 -10.39
C GLN A 57 -5.59 -2.50 -10.90
N HIS A 58 -5.00 -1.63 -10.08
CA HIS A 58 -3.80 -0.89 -10.47
C HIS A 58 -2.55 -1.79 -10.63
N LEU A 59 -2.49 -2.89 -9.87
CA LEU A 59 -1.45 -3.91 -10.04
C LEU A 59 -1.57 -4.62 -11.40
N HIS A 60 -2.79 -4.91 -11.86
CA HIS A 60 -3.05 -5.59 -13.13
C HIS A 60 -2.48 -4.83 -14.34
N GLU A 61 -2.46 -3.50 -14.27
CA GLU A 61 -1.91 -2.61 -15.31
C GLU A 61 -0.38 -2.65 -15.45
N LYS A 62 0.34 -3.33 -14.55
CA LYS A 62 1.82 -3.36 -14.55
C LYS A 62 2.37 -4.59 -15.28
N ASN A 63 3.63 -4.49 -15.72
CA ASN A 63 4.36 -5.64 -16.26
C ASN A 63 4.62 -6.70 -15.17
N LEU A 64 4.99 -7.92 -15.56
CA LEU A 64 5.14 -9.06 -14.64
C LEU A 64 6.22 -8.82 -13.56
N ARG A 65 7.33 -8.16 -13.92
CA ARG A 65 8.43 -7.84 -13.00
C ARG A 65 7.98 -6.90 -11.90
N ASP A 66 7.29 -5.84 -12.28
CA ASP A 66 6.73 -4.87 -11.33
C ASP A 66 5.64 -5.50 -10.48
N LYS A 67 4.75 -6.28 -11.09
CA LYS A 67 3.73 -7.04 -10.35
C LYS A 67 4.35 -7.86 -9.22
N ALA A 68 5.38 -8.64 -9.51
CA ALA A 68 6.08 -9.44 -8.51
C ALA A 68 6.71 -8.58 -7.40
N ARG A 69 7.44 -7.51 -7.75
CA ARG A 69 8.05 -6.60 -6.77
C ARG A 69 7.04 -5.94 -5.85
N ARG A 70 5.93 -5.43 -6.41
CA ARG A 70 4.86 -4.78 -5.64
C ARG A 70 4.10 -5.75 -4.75
N LEU A 71 3.86 -6.97 -5.23
CA LEU A 71 3.25 -8.03 -4.41
C LEU A 71 4.15 -8.45 -3.26
N ALA A 72 5.46 -8.57 -3.49
CA ALA A 72 6.40 -8.95 -2.45
C ALA A 72 6.40 -7.95 -1.27
N LEU A 73 6.18 -6.67 -1.55
CA LEU A 73 6.09 -5.60 -0.56
C LEU A 73 4.69 -5.44 0.07
N PHE A 74 3.69 -6.23 -0.32
CA PHE A 74 2.33 -6.09 0.18
C PHE A 74 2.23 -6.17 1.73
N PRO A 75 2.88 -7.13 2.42
CA PRO A 75 2.85 -7.16 3.88
C PRO A 75 3.46 -5.92 4.54
N CYS A 76 4.60 -5.45 4.02
CA CYS A 76 5.26 -4.24 4.48
C CYS A 76 4.35 -3.00 4.28
N ALA A 77 3.64 -2.94 3.15
CA ALA A 77 2.72 -1.85 2.85
C ALA A 77 1.56 -1.78 3.83
N ILE A 78 0.95 -2.94 4.16
CA ILE A 78 -0.14 -3.02 5.12
C ILE A 78 0.34 -2.53 6.49
N GLU A 79 1.47 -3.06 6.99
CA GLU A 79 2.01 -2.65 8.29
C GLU A 79 2.34 -1.15 8.32
N LEU A 80 2.99 -0.64 7.28
CA LEU A 80 3.34 0.78 7.16
C LEU A 80 2.09 1.64 7.33
N MET A 81 1.03 1.36 6.57
CA MET A 81 -0.21 2.12 6.62
C MET A 81 -0.93 2.04 7.97
N GLU A 82 -0.87 0.88 8.64
CA GLU A 82 -1.54 0.66 9.93
C GLU A 82 -0.83 1.34 11.10
N LYS A 83 0.51 1.34 11.10
CA LYS A 83 1.32 1.70 12.27
C LYS A 83 2.01 3.06 12.19
N THR A 84 2.34 3.54 10.99
CA THR A 84 3.08 4.80 10.88
C THR A 84 2.27 5.99 11.36
N ARG A 85 2.95 6.91 12.06
CA ARG A 85 2.46 8.27 12.36
C ARG A 85 3.24 9.34 11.62
N TYR A 86 4.19 8.95 10.77
CA TYR A 86 4.97 9.89 9.98
C TYR A 86 4.13 10.48 8.85
N SER A 87 4.36 11.76 8.58
CA SER A 87 3.62 12.48 7.55
C SER A 87 4.01 12.03 6.14
N PRO A 88 3.04 11.80 5.25
CA PRO A 88 3.32 11.51 3.86
C PRO A 88 3.66 12.77 3.09
N THR A 89 4.38 12.61 1.98
CA THR A 89 4.43 13.65 0.95
C THR A 89 3.10 13.68 0.21
N THR A 90 2.42 14.82 0.22
CA THR A 90 1.11 14.98 -0.42
C THR A 90 1.21 15.85 -1.66
N LYS A 91 0.60 15.41 -2.77
CA LYS A 91 0.51 16.19 -4.03
C LYS A 91 -0.88 16.06 -4.63
N ALA A 92 -1.34 17.09 -5.35
CA ALA A 92 -2.55 16.97 -6.16
C ALA A 92 -2.34 15.95 -7.29
N ASN A 93 -3.35 15.14 -7.60
CA ASN A 93 -3.27 14.25 -8.75
C ASN A 93 -3.33 15.09 -10.04
N PRO A 94 -2.28 15.10 -10.89
CA PRO A 94 -2.27 15.91 -12.11
C PRO A 94 -3.35 15.47 -13.11
N ASN A 95 -3.72 14.18 -13.09
CA ASN A 95 -4.69 13.61 -14.02
C ASN A 95 -6.13 13.80 -13.55
N LYS A 96 -6.35 14.04 -12.24
CA LYS A 96 -7.69 14.15 -11.63
C LYS A 96 -7.71 15.20 -10.53
N LYS A 97 -8.21 16.39 -10.85
CA LYS A 97 -8.25 17.56 -9.93
C LYS A 97 -8.96 17.31 -8.59
N GLY A 98 -9.87 16.34 -8.54
CA GLY A 98 -10.61 15.94 -7.35
C GLY A 98 -9.86 15.01 -6.39
N GLU A 99 -8.60 14.65 -6.68
CA GLU A 99 -7.85 13.66 -5.91
C GLU A 99 -6.54 14.24 -5.35
N LEU A 100 -6.15 13.74 -4.18
CA LEU A 100 -4.82 13.91 -3.59
C LEU A 100 -4.08 12.58 -3.59
N LEU A 101 -2.77 12.61 -3.78
CA LEU A 101 -1.88 11.47 -3.67
C LEU A 101 -0.95 11.67 -2.47
N HIS A 102 -1.05 10.77 -1.51
CA HIS A 102 -0.21 10.71 -0.32
C HIS A 102 0.81 9.59 -0.50
N ARG A 103 2.09 9.93 -0.39
CA ARG A 103 3.20 8.99 -0.49
C ARG A 103 3.88 8.84 0.88
N PHE A 104 3.71 7.68 1.47
CA PHE A 104 4.41 7.26 2.69
C PHE A 104 5.70 6.54 2.31
N ALA A 105 6.77 6.77 3.08
CA ALA A 105 7.99 6.00 2.97
C ALA A 105 8.09 4.96 4.07
N GLY A 106 8.58 3.79 3.70
CA GLY A 106 9.00 2.74 4.63
C GLY A 106 10.34 2.17 4.23
N SER A 107 10.95 1.46 5.17
CA SER A 107 12.08 0.57 4.90
C SER A 107 11.75 -0.84 5.36
N THR A 108 12.14 -1.84 4.60
CA THR A 108 12.04 -3.24 5.03
C THR A 108 13.00 -3.51 6.21
N PRO A 109 12.89 -4.67 6.90
CA PRO A 109 13.91 -5.11 7.86
C PRO A 109 15.32 -5.11 7.28
N ASP A 110 15.44 -5.45 5.99
CA ASP A 110 16.67 -5.50 5.19
C ASP A 110 17.13 -4.11 4.69
N ASN A 111 16.53 -3.03 5.17
CA ASN A 111 16.81 -1.63 4.82
C ASN A 111 16.53 -1.24 3.35
N GLU A 112 15.74 -2.01 2.61
CA GLU A 112 15.25 -1.60 1.29
C GLU A 112 14.16 -0.54 1.46
N ILE A 113 14.34 0.61 0.83
CA ILE A 113 13.37 1.71 0.87
C ILE A 113 12.24 1.43 -0.12
N PHE A 114 11.01 1.64 0.32
CA PHE A 114 9.82 1.54 -0.51
C PHE A 114 8.84 2.66 -0.20
N PHE A 115 7.90 2.86 -1.12
CA PHE A 115 6.84 3.84 -0.98
C PHE A 115 5.47 3.19 -1.09
N VAL A 116 4.55 3.65 -0.24
CA VAL A 116 3.12 3.38 -0.36
C VAL A 116 2.42 4.62 -0.85
N GLN A 117 1.65 4.46 -1.93
CA GLN A 117 0.82 5.50 -2.51
C GLN A 117 -0.65 5.27 -2.15
N ILE A 118 -1.22 6.25 -1.47
CA ILE A 118 -2.63 6.33 -1.12
C ILE A 118 -3.25 7.48 -1.91
N LYS A 119 -4.41 7.25 -2.50
CA LYS A 119 -5.27 8.30 -3.03
C LYS A 119 -6.27 8.73 -1.98
N GLU A 120 -6.51 10.01 -1.87
CA GLU A 120 -7.66 10.58 -1.17
C GLU A 120 -8.59 11.26 -2.18
N ASP A 121 -9.89 11.00 -2.05
CA ASP A 121 -10.93 11.73 -2.75
C ASP A 121 -11.27 13.01 -1.96
N LYS A 122 -11.18 14.19 -2.59
CA LYS A 122 -11.33 15.47 -1.88
C LYS A 122 -12.75 15.70 -1.36
N GLN A 123 -13.77 15.18 -2.04
CA GLN A 123 -15.18 15.39 -1.69
C GLN A 123 -15.60 14.47 -0.54
N THR A 124 -15.30 13.17 -0.67
CA THR A 124 -15.73 12.15 0.30
C THR A 124 -14.72 11.92 1.43
N LYS A 125 -13.49 12.46 1.29
CA LYS A 125 -12.33 12.22 2.18
C LYS A 125 -11.90 10.76 2.29
N GLN A 126 -12.45 9.89 1.44
CA GLN A 126 -12.15 8.48 1.44
C GLN A 126 -10.75 8.21 0.87
N LYS A 127 -10.04 7.31 1.55
CA LYS A 127 -8.65 6.97 1.24
C LYS A 127 -8.55 5.57 0.65
N TYR A 128 -7.69 5.42 -0.33
CA TYR A 128 -7.54 4.22 -1.14
C TYR A 128 -6.09 3.85 -1.31
N PHE A 129 -5.72 2.64 -0.93
CA PHE A 129 -4.42 2.08 -1.25
C PHE A 129 -4.34 1.81 -2.76
N ILE A 130 -3.45 2.52 -3.46
CA ILE A 130 -3.26 2.39 -4.91
C ILE A 130 -2.09 1.45 -5.22
N SER A 131 -0.95 1.66 -4.58
CA SER A 131 0.23 0.87 -4.90
C SER A 131 1.31 0.96 -3.84
N VAL A 132 2.18 -0.04 -3.85
CA VAL A 132 3.48 -0.05 -3.18
C VAL A 132 4.54 -0.30 -4.23
N PHE A 133 5.71 0.34 -4.12
CA PHE A 133 6.84 0.12 -5.03
C PHE A 133 8.17 0.46 -4.33
N PRO A 134 9.27 -0.25 -4.65
CA PRO A 134 10.58 0.09 -4.12
C PRO A 134 11.06 1.46 -4.62
N LEU A 135 12.03 2.05 -3.93
CA LEU A 135 12.83 3.12 -4.51
C LEU A 135 13.67 2.49 -5.62
N ASP A 136 13.31 2.75 -6.88
CA ASP A 136 14.16 2.39 -8.01
C ASP A 136 15.42 3.28 -7.93
N ILE A 137 16.56 2.69 -7.56
CA ILE A 137 17.90 3.27 -7.65
C ILE A 137 18.52 2.77 -8.95
#